data_AF-A0A0R3VWM2-F1
#
_entry.id   AF-A0A0R3VWM2-F1
#
_cell.length_a   1.000
_cell.length_b   1.000
_cell.length_c   1.000
_cell.angle_alpha   90.00
_cell.angle_beta   90.00
_cell.angle_gamma   90.00
#
_symmetry.space_group_name_H-M   'P 1'
#
loop_
_entity.id
_entity.type
_entity.pdbx_description
1 polymer ?
#
loop_
_entity_poly.entity_id
_entity_poly.type
_entity_poly.pdbx_seq_one_letter_code
_entity_poly.pdbx_strand_id
1 'polypeptide(L)'
;MGSLYKLLLSYNKSDHGIGDTLSSTFDGASLSDGLISLVLRVLLDQALWETAIKLPPSHGVLGLLLATIMAFCIPAALSVICGLGFRALESAFHNAPLLNATHRVRGIVVFVTPMHLFGNNGIWIILIVILLLLVTSCMFSIVGASSILYHDVLVAYVRPFKEQVDKETCILCGKRRGHLASRRNICRCRSMLECAACDIDTWIKEECRNRPSTTLVYGCQIHGAYRAYADEMSRSLLPIAFTVIASMVPLFIIFSEIVMADFLFYCLCTPFVGCFCLSILWDRLSKTALLIGYFVAVGASLTLWFVLNNASSLCSKEVQLVGLGAALIGGFLLPALITLRYTKPLSPKVASSVWCCVQEIDNPLMPWPEVFSR
;
A
#
# COMPACT_ATOMS: atom_id res chain seq x y z
N MET A 1 -23.55 -27.02 16.54
CA MET A 1 -23.25 -27.27 15.11
C MET A 1 -24.42 -27.84 14.29
N GLY A 2 -25.52 -28.35 14.86
CA GLY A 2 -26.63 -28.95 14.08
C GLY A 2 -27.72 -28.01 13.53
N SER A 3 -27.81 -26.76 14.00
CA SER A 3 -28.87 -25.81 13.58
C SER A 3 -28.56 -25.16 12.22
N LEU A 4 -27.31 -24.74 12.01
CA LEU A 4 -26.86 -24.06 10.79
C LEU A 4 -26.84 -24.99 9.58
N TYR A 5 -26.45 -26.25 9.77
CA TYR A 5 -26.52 -27.30 8.75
C TYR A 5 -27.95 -27.61 8.32
N LYS A 6 -28.91 -27.66 9.25
CA LYS A 6 -30.33 -27.86 8.92
C LYS A 6 -30.91 -26.68 8.14
N LEU A 7 -30.49 -25.46 8.47
CA LEU A 7 -30.92 -24.24 7.78
C LEU A 7 -30.38 -24.17 6.34
N LEU A 8 -29.14 -24.63 6.12
CA LEU A 8 -28.55 -24.81 4.79
C LEU A 8 -29.20 -25.95 3.99
N LEU A 9 -29.63 -27.03 4.64
CA LEU A 9 -30.29 -28.16 3.96
C LEU A 9 -31.74 -27.85 3.54
N SER A 10 -32.48 -27.07 4.35
CA SER A 10 -33.82 -26.60 3.99
C SER A 10 -33.81 -25.66 2.78
N TYR A 11 -32.70 -24.95 2.57
CA TYR A 11 -32.50 -24.02 1.46
C TYR A 11 -32.31 -24.73 0.10
N ASN A 12 -31.64 -25.89 0.08
CA ASN A 12 -31.43 -26.66 -1.16
C ASN A 12 -32.74 -27.24 -1.76
N LYS A 13 -33.85 -27.21 -1.01
CA LYS A 13 -35.15 -27.75 -1.45
C LYS A 13 -36.14 -26.70 -1.97
N SER A 14 -35.89 -25.41 -1.74
CA SER A 14 -36.76 -24.32 -2.19
C SER A 14 -36.29 -23.78 -3.54
N ASP A 15 -36.90 -24.31 -4.59
CA ASP A 15 -36.69 -24.05 -6.00
C ASP A 15 -37.15 -22.63 -6.39
N HIS A 16 -36.44 -21.61 -5.92
CA HIS A 16 -36.68 -20.20 -6.26
C HIS A 16 -35.39 -19.58 -6.79
N GLY A 17 -35.17 -19.67 -8.10
CA GLY A 17 -34.40 -18.68 -8.88
C GLY A 17 -33.03 -18.25 -8.34
N ILE A 18 -32.32 -19.12 -7.62
CA ILE A 18 -30.98 -18.89 -7.05
C ILE A 18 -29.87 -19.33 -8.05
N GLY A 19 -30.22 -19.71 -9.27
CA GLY A 19 -29.25 -20.01 -10.32
C GLY A 19 -28.31 -18.84 -10.64
N ASP A 20 -28.75 -17.59 -10.45
CA ASP A 20 -28.05 -16.41 -10.97
C ASP A 20 -27.38 -15.51 -9.91
N THR A 21 -27.70 -15.64 -8.62
CA THR A 21 -27.17 -14.74 -7.56
C THR A 21 -26.19 -15.40 -6.59
N LEU A 22 -26.25 -16.71 -6.39
CA LEU A 22 -25.23 -17.44 -5.63
C LEU A 22 -24.03 -17.79 -6.51
N SER A 23 -24.28 -18.08 -7.80
CA SER A 23 -23.25 -18.25 -8.84
C SER A 23 -22.45 -16.96 -9.09
N SER A 24 -23.09 -15.78 -8.97
CA SER A 24 -22.40 -14.49 -9.14
C SER A 24 -21.47 -14.09 -7.99
N THR A 25 -21.58 -14.75 -6.83
CA THR A 25 -20.79 -14.42 -5.62
C THR A 25 -19.58 -15.34 -5.45
N PHE A 26 -19.60 -16.52 -6.08
CA PHE A 26 -18.50 -17.51 -6.11
C PHE A 26 -18.14 -17.91 -7.55
N ASP A 27 -18.20 -16.97 -8.48
CA ASP A 27 -17.68 -17.19 -9.82
C ASP A 27 -16.14 -17.24 -9.74
N GLY A 28 -15.50 -18.28 -10.28
CA GLY A 28 -14.04 -18.46 -10.17
C GLY A 28 -13.25 -17.26 -10.70
N ALA A 29 -13.80 -16.58 -11.71
CA ALA A 29 -13.29 -15.33 -12.24
C ALA A 29 -13.34 -14.18 -11.21
N SER A 30 -14.44 -14.05 -10.45
CA SER A 30 -14.60 -13.01 -9.43
C SER A 30 -13.67 -13.21 -8.24
N LEU A 31 -13.37 -14.46 -7.88
CA LEU A 31 -12.41 -14.79 -6.83
C LEU A 31 -10.97 -14.45 -7.27
N SER A 32 -10.63 -14.78 -8.51
CA SER A 32 -9.30 -14.50 -9.08
C SER A 32 -9.03 -13.00 -9.23
N ASP A 33 -10.02 -12.23 -9.68
CA ASP A 33 -9.95 -10.78 -9.78
C ASP A 33 -9.83 -10.13 -8.39
N GLY A 34 -10.60 -10.61 -7.42
CA GLY A 34 -10.51 -10.18 -6.03
C GLY A 34 -9.14 -10.43 -5.40
N LEU A 35 -8.51 -11.58 -5.67
CA LEU A 35 -7.17 -11.91 -5.16
C LEU A 35 -6.08 -11.03 -5.80
N ILE A 36 -6.11 -10.84 -7.12
CA ILE A 36 -5.15 -9.96 -7.81
C ILE A 36 -5.28 -8.53 -7.31
N SER A 37 -6.52 -8.04 -7.19
CA SER A 37 -6.84 -6.72 -6.64
C SER A 37 -6.34 -6.57 -5.20
N LEU A 38 -6.48 -7.59 -4.35
CA LEU A 38 -5.99 -7.57 -2.98
C LEU A 38 -4.47 -7.47 -2.92
N VAL A 39 -3.76 -8.30 -3.68
CA VAL A 39 -2.28 -8.28 -3.73
C VAL A 39 -1.78 -6.92 -4.22
N LEU A 40 -2.41 -6.36 -5.25
CA LEU A 40 -2.07 -5.03 -5.77
C LEU A 40 -2.26 -3.94 -4.72
N ARG A 41 -3.42 -3.93 -4.05
CA ARG A 41 -3.73 -2.96 -3.01
C ARG A 41 -2.72 -3.04 -1.86
N VAL A 42 -2.36 -4.23 -1.40
CA VAL A 42 -1.38 -4.39 -0.32
C VAL A 42 0.03 -3.96 -0.75
N LEU A 43 0.48 -4.36 -1.95
CA LEU A 43 1.83 -4.04 -2.41
C LEU A 43 2.02 -2.56 -2.74
N LEU A 44 0.97 -1.87 -3.18
CA LEU A 44 1.04 -0.47 -3.60
C LEU A 44 0.57 0.51 -2.52
N ASP A 45 0.14 0.03 -1.36
CA ASP A 45 -0.26 0.89 -0.26
C ASP A 45 0.97 1.41 0.50
N GLN A 46 1.32 2.67 0.23
CA GLN A 46 2.44 3.34 0.89
C GLN A 46 2.28 3.40 2.41
N ALA A 47 1.05 3.55 2.93
CA ALA A 47 0.86 3.67 4.38
C ALA A 47 1.20 2.36 5.10
N LEU A 48 1.00 1.21 4.45
CA LEU A 48 1.45 -0.09 4.95
C LEU A 48 2.98 -0.16 5.02
N TRP A 49 3.69 0.25 3.98
CA TRP A 49 5.16 0.26 3.96
C TRP A 49 5.77 1.21 5.00
N GLU A 50 5.21 2.42 5.14
CA GLU A 50 5.61 3.39 6.16
C GLU A 50 5.44 2.85 7.59
N THR A 51 4.39 2.06 7.80
CA THR A 51 4.13 1.43 9.10
C THR A 51 5.09 0.27 9.33
N ALA A 52 5.32 -0.57 8.31
CA ALA A 52 6.19 -1.74 8.39
C ALA A 52 7.65 -1.36 8.71
N ILE A 53 8.16 -0.27 8.11
CA ILE A 53 9.55 0.19 8.31
C ILE A 53 9.82 0.59 9.77
N LYS A 54 8.79 1.08 10.49
CA LYS A 54 8.90 1.55 11.88
C LYS A 54 8.83 0.42 12.91
N LEU A 55 8.52 -0.81 12.48
CA LEU A 55 8.38 -1.96 13.36
C LEU A 55 9.63 -2.84 13.32
N PRO A 56 9.97 -3.50 14.44
CA PRO A 56 10.95 -4.58 14.42
C PRO A 56 10.52 -5.67 13.42
N PRO A 57 11.43 -6.28 12.66
CA PRO A 57 11.09 -7.21 11.58
C PRO A 57 10.25 -8.42 12.06
N SER A 58 10.50 -8.93 13.26
CA SER A 58 9.71 -10.02 13.86
C SER A 58 8.24 -9.64 14.10
N HIS A 59 7.99 -8.40 14.50
CA HIS A 59 6.65 -7.89 14.77
C HIS A 59 5.97 -7.34 13.51
N GLY A 60 6.73 -6.83 12.54
CA GLY A 60 6.20 -6.33 11.27
C GLY A 60 5.47 -7.41 10.48
N VAL A 61 6.08 -8.60 10.34
CA VAL A 61 5.47 -9.73 9.62
C VAL A 61 4.20 -10.23 10.32
N LEU A 62 4.26 -10.42 11.64
CA LEU A 62 3.10 -10.86 12.42
C LEU A 62 1.97 -9.83 12.38
N GLY A 63 2.31 -8.54 12.49
CA GLY A 63 1.37 -7.43 12.41
C GLY A 63 0.68 -7.37 11.05
N LEU A 64 1.42 -7.52 9.95
CA LEU A 64 0.87 -7.53 8.60
C LEU A 64 -0.03 -8.76 8.35
N LEU A 65 0.38 -9.93 8.85
CA LEU A 65 -0.44 -11.15 8.78
C LEU A 65 -1.76 -10.97 9.53
N LEU A 66 -1.70 -10.48 10.78
CA LEU A 66 -2.89 -10.24 11.58
C LEU A 66 -3.79 -9.18 10.92
N ALA A 67 -3.21 -8.09 10.41
CA ALA A 67 -3.95 -7.06 9.69
C ALA A 67 -4.67 -7.64 8.47
N THR A 68 -4.01 -8.50 7.69
CA THR A 68 -4.60 -9.14 6.51
C THR A 68 -5.76 -10.07 6.90
N ILE A 69 -5.58 -10.88 7.95
CA ILE A 69 -6.63 -11.75 8.47
C ILE A 69 -7.83 -10.91 8.93
N MET A 70 -7.61 -9.85 9.71
CA MET A 70 -8.68 -8.99 10.21
C MET A 70 -9.39 -8.22 9.08
N ALA A 71 -8.64 -7.77 8.07
CA ALA A 71 -9.19 -7.10 6.89
C ALA A 71 -10.17 -7.98 6.10
N PHE A 72 -9.99 -9.31 6.14
CA PHE A 72 -10.94 -10.26 5.56
C PHE A 72 -12.04 -10.66 6.54
N CYS A 73 -11.69 -11.00 7.78
CA CYS A 73 -12.62 -11.55 8.76
C CYS A 73 -13.68 -10.54 9.22
N ILE A 74 -13.33 -9.26 9.43
CA ILE A 74 -14.28 -8.26 9.93
C ILE A 74 -15.40 -8.01 8.90
N PRO A 75 -15.11 -7.68 7.62
CA PRO A 75 -16.16 -7.47 6.62
C PRO A 75 -16.96 -8.74 6.35
N ALA A 76 -16.30 -9.92 6.33
CA ALA A 76 -16.98 -11.19 6.14
C ALA A 76 -17.97 -11.49 7.29
N ALA A 77 -17.55 -11.31 8.54
CA ALA A 77 -18.42 -11.52 9.70
C ALA A 77 -19.60 -10.54 9.69
N LEU A 78 -19.36 -9.26 9.41
CA LEU A 78 -20.42 -8.26 9.30
C LEU A 78 -21.40 -8.59 8.18
N SER A 79 -20.89 -8.95 7.00
CA SER A 79 -21.70 -9.36 5.84
C SER A 79 -22.57 -10.58 6.14
N VAL A 80 -22.00 -11.61 6.78
CA VAL A 80 -22.73 -12.83 7.15
C VAL A 80 -23.80 -12.54 8.19
N ILE A 81 -23.49 -11.79 9.25
CA ILE A 81 -24.45 -11.48 10.33
C ILE A 81 -25.59 -10.62 9.78
N CYS A 82 -25.27 -9.53 9.07
CA CYS A 82 -26.28 -8.63 8.53
C CYS A 82 -27.09 -9.30 7.41
N GLY A 83 -26.44 -10.04 6.51
CA GLY A 83 -27.07 -10.72 5.38
C GLY A 83 -27.97 -11.89 5.79
N LEU A 84 -27.51 -12.78 6.68
CA LEU A 84 -28.34 -13.85 7.21
C LEU A 84 -29.46 -13.32 8.10
N GLY A 85 -29.18 -12.29 8.91
CA GLY A 85 -30.21 -11.63 9.72
C GLY A 85 -31.31 -11.01 8.87
N PHE A 86 -30.95 -10.39 7.74
CA PHE A 86 -31.91 -9.82 6.80
C PHE A 86 -32.82 -10.91 6.20
N ARG A 87 -32.23 -12.04 5.80
CA ARG A 87 -32.99 -13.19 5.30
C ARG A 87 -33.90 -13.81 6.36
N ALA A 88 -33.44 -13.90 7.60
CA ALA A 88 -34.25 -14.39 8.71
C ALA A 88 -35.46 -13.47 8.97
N LEU A 89 -35.26 -12.15 8.90
CA LEU A 89 -36.34 -11.17 9.00
C LEU A 89 -37.35 -11.31 7.84
N GLU A 90 -36.89 -11.42 6.58
CA GLU A 90 -37.79 -11.69 5.43
C GLU A 90 -38.64 -12.93 5.66
N SER A 91 -38.04 -14.02 6.13
CA SER A 91 -38.77 -15.27 6.41
C SER A 91 -39.77 -15.13 7.56
N ALA A 92 -39.47 -14.32 8.58
CA ALA A 92 -40.36 -14.10 9.72
C ALA A 92 -41.59 -13.27 9.35
N PHE A 93 -41.45 -12.33 8.40
CA PHE A 93 -42.55 -11.49 7.91
C PHE A 93 -43.25 -12.09 6.67
N HIS A 94 -43.50 -13.40 6.66
CA HIS A 94 -44.21 -14.10 5.58
C HIS A 94 -43.64 -13.84 4.17
N ASN A 95 -42.31 -13.68 4.05
CA ASN A 95 -41.63 -13.32 2.80
C ASN A 95 -42.08 -11.99 2.19
N ALA A 96 -42.61 -11.07 3.01
CA ALA A 96 -42.87 -9.70 2.57
C ALA A 96 -41.53 -8.99 2.26
N PRO A 97 -41.45 -8.26 1.13
CA PRO A 97 -40.23 -7.54 0.77
C PRO A 97 -39.98 -6.37 1.75
N LEU A 98 -39.02 -6.54 2.67
CA LEU A 98 -38.60 -5.47 3.59
C LEU A 98 -37.85 -4.33 2.87
N LEU A 99 -37.25 -4.62 1.72
CA LEU A 99 -36.55 -3.66 0.88
C LEU A 99 -36.94 -3.84 -0.58
N ASN A 100 -37.14 -2.72 -1.28
CA ASN A 100 -37.27 -2.70 -2.73
C ASN A 100 -35.98 -3.18 -3.41
N ALA A 101 -36.10 -3.71 -4.63
CA ALA A 101 -34.97 -4.20 -5.42
C ALA A 101 -33.85 -3.15 -5.55
N THR A 102 -34.22 -1.87 -5.72
CA THR A 102 -33.29 -0.74 -5.79
C THR A 102 -32.48 -0.55 -4.51
N HIS A 103 -33.09 -0.70 -3.34
CA HIS A 103 -32.41 -0.56 -2.06
C HIS A 103 -31.48 -1.73 -1.76
N ARG A 104 -31.84 -2.93 -2.22
CA ARG A 104 -30.98 -4.12 -2.11
C ARG A 104 -29.70 -3.96 -2.93
N VAL A 105 -29.83 -3.48 -4.17
CA VAL A 105 -28.68 -3.21 -5.06
C VAL A 105 -27.79 -2.09 -4.50
N ARG A 106 -28.36 -1.10 -3.81
CA ARG A 106 -27.58 -0.03 -3.15
C ARG A 106 -26.90 -0.46 -1.84
N GLY A 107 -26.95 -1.73 -1.46
CA GLY A 107 -26.26 -2.23 -0.26
C GLY A 107 -26.89 -1.83 1.07
N ILE A 108 -28.13 -1.32 1.07
CA ILE A 108 -28.82 -0.85 2.29
C ILE A 108 -29.13 -1.99 3.26
N VAL A 109 -28.99 -3.25 2.81
CA VAL A 109 -29.18 -4.48 3.59
C VAL A 109 -28.40 -4.47 4.92
N VAL A 110 -27.20 -3.89 4.97
CA VAL A 110 -26.37 -3.85 6.18
C VAL A 110 -27.03 -3.12 7.35
N PHE A 111 -27.95 -2.19 7.06
CA PHE A 111 -28.66 -1.39 8.07
C PHE A 111 -29.92 -2.05 8.61
N VAL A 112 -30.55 -2.98 7.87
CA VAL A 112 -31.88 -3.52 8.21
C VAL A 112 -31.83 -4.37 9.48
N THR A 113 -30.89 -5.31 9.55
CA THR A 113 -30.77 -6.22 10.69
C THR A 113 -30.47 -5.48 12.00
N PRO A 114 -29.50 -4.55 12.05
CA PRO A 114 -29.24 -3.77 13.26
C PRO A 114 -30.40 -2.84 13.64
N MET A 115 -31.08 -2.24 12.66
CA MET A 115 -32.26 -1.41 12.90
C MET A 115 -33.40 -2.20 13.54
N HIS A 116 -33.66 -3.42 13.10
CA HIS A 116 -34.69 -4.27 13.69
C HIS A 116 -34.34 -4.78 15.09
N LEU A 117 -33.07 -5.06 15.37
CA LEU A 117 -32.63 -5.58 16.67
C LEU A 117 -32.48 -4.49 17.74
N PHE A 118 -31.96 -3.32 17.37
CA PHE A 118 -31.58 -2.27 18.31
C PHE A 118 -32.40 -0.97 18.13
N GLY A 119 -33.40 -0.97 17.25
CA GLY A 119 -34.19 0.23 16.92
C GLY A 119 -33.31 1.34 16.35
N ASN A 120 -33.61 2.59 16.71
CA ASN A 120 -32.84 3.76 16.26
C ASN A 120 -31.35 3.69 16.62
N ASN A 121 -30.99 3.03 17.72
CA ASN A 121 -29.60 2.88 18.14
C ASN A 121 -28.79 2.01 17.15
N GLY A 122 -29.44 1.04 16.49
CA GLY A 122 -28.79 0.18 15.49
C GLY A 122 -28.32 0.95 14.26
N ILE A 123 -29.08 1.97 13.84
CA ILE A 123 -28.72 2.84 12.73
C ILE A 123 -27.46 3.63 13.08
N TRP A 124 -27.43 4.23 14.28
CA TRP A 124 -26.27 4.99 14.77
C TRP A 124 -25.02 4.13 14.88
N ILE A 125 -25.13 2.89 15.35
CA ILE A 125 -23.98 1.96 15.43
C ILE A 125 -23.37 1.72 14.05
N ILE A 126 -24.19 1.36 13.05
CA ILE A 126 -23.68 1.10 11.71
C ILE A 126 -23.14 2.37 11.06
N LEU A 127 -23.79 3.51 11.26
CA LEU A 127 -23.31 4.80 10.76
C LEU A 127 -21.94 5.16 11.35
N ILE A 128 -21.75 4.98 12.66
CA ILE A 128 -20.46 5.21 13.33
C ILE A 128 -19.38 4.27 12.80
N VAL A 129 -19.71 2.98 12.61
CA VAL A 129 -18.76 2.01 12.04
C VAL A 129 -18.34 2.41 10.62
N ILE A 130 -19.29 2.76 9.76
CA ILE A 130 -18.98 3.20 8.39
C ILE A 130 -18.18 4.50 8.39
N LEU A 131 -18.53 5.46 9.25
CA LEU A 131 -17.80 6.72 9.37
C LEU A 131 -16.36 6.49 9.83
N LEU A 132 -16.16 5.63 10.83
CA LEU A 132 -14.83 5.28 11.30
C LEU A 132 -13.99 4.64 10.18
N LEU A 133 -14.56 3.67 9.45
CA LEU A 133 -13.89 3.03 8.32
C LEU A 133 -13.51 4.05 7.24
N LEU A 134 -14.43 4.95 6.88
CA LEU A 134 -14.22 5.98 5.88
C LEU A 134 -13.11 6.95 6.31
N VAL A 135 -13.20 7.52 7.50
CA VAL A 135 -12.22 8.47 8.04
C VAL A 135 -10.85 7.81 8.13
N THR A 136 -10.76 6.58 8.64
CA THR A 136 -9.50 5.84 8.73
C THR A 136 -8.89 5.58 7.36
N SER A 137 -9.69 5.16 6.36
CA SER A 137 -9.21 4.95 4.99
C SER A 137 -8.71 6.24 4.33
N CYS A 138 -9.42 7.35 4.50
CA CYS A 138 -8.98 8.66 4.02
C CYS A 138 -7.67 9.08 4.69
N MET A 139 -7.55 8.92 6.00
CA MET A 139 -6.34 9.26 6.74
C MET A 139 -5.13 8.49 6.24
N PHE A 140 -5.23 7.17 6.02
CA PHE A 140 -4.13 6.38 5.47
C PHE A 140 -3.75 6.82 4.05
N SER A 141 -4.73 7.11 3.20
CA SER A 141 -4.49 7.58 1.84
C SER A 141 -3.74 8.92 1.83
N ILE A 142 -4.14 9.85 2.69
CA ILE A 142 -3.49 11.16 2.85
C ILE A 142 -2.07 10.98 3.36
N VAL A 143 -1.86 10.16 4.40
CA VAL A 143 -0.54 9.91 4.99
C VAL A 143 0.40 9.28 3.96
N GLY A 144 -0.06 8.26 3.22
CA GLY A 144 0.73 7.61 2.18
C GLY A 144 1.09 8.56 1.03
N ALA A 145 0.12 9.30 0.48
CA ALA A 145 0.39 10.27 -0.58
C ALA A 145 1.31 11.40 -0.11
N SER A 146 1.16 11.85 1.14
CA SER A 146 2.03 12.87 1.73
C SER A 146 3.46 12.37 1.94
N SER A 147 3.64 11.10 2.32
CA SER A 147 4.99 10.54 2.51
C SER A 147 5.73 10.37 1.18
N ILE A 148 5.04 9.99 0.10
CA ILE A 148 5.60 9.99 -1.27
C ILE A 148 6.06 11.39 -1.65
N LEU A 149 5.18 12.40 -1.55
CA LEU A 149 5.56 13.78 -1.89
C LEU A 149 6.71 14.30 -1.03
N TYR A 150 6.75 13.92 0.25
CA TYR A 150 7.79 14.34 1.16
C TYR A 150 9.14 13.66 0.86
N HIS A 151 9.18 12.32 0.85
CA HIS A 151 10.42 11.55 0.71
C HIS A 151 10.90 11.48 -0.74
N ASP A 152 10.00 11.21 -1.69
CA ASP A 152 10.36 10.91 -3.08
C ASP A 152 10.43 12.16 -3.97
N VAL A 153 9.80 13.27 -3.56
CA VAL A 153 9.84 14.53 -4.33
C VAL A 153 10.61 15.61 -3.59
N LEU A 154 10.13 16.01 -2.41
CA LEU A 154 10.69 17.16 -1.68
C LEU A 154 12.13 16.90 -1.22
N VAL A 155 12.36 15.80 -0.50
CA VAL A 155 13.69 15.45 0.04
C VAL A 155 14.64 14.98 -1.05
N ALA A 156 14.15 14.24 -2.06
CA ALA A 156 15.00 13.69 -3.11
C ALA A 156 15.43 14.74 -4.15
N TYR A 157 14.53 15.64 -4.57
CA TYR A 157 14.77 16.49 -5.74
C TYR A 157 14.64 18.00 -5.48
N VAL A 158 13.74 18.45 -4.60
CA VAL A 158 13.46 19.88 -4.45
C VAL A 158 14.38 20.54 -3.41
N ARG A 159 14.62 19.87 -2.29
CA ARG A 159 15.45 20.37 -1.18
C ARG A 159 16.30 19.26 -0.56
N PRO A 160 17.20 18.62 -1.31
CA PRO A 160 18.09 17.62 -0.74
C PRO A 160 19.08 18.26 0.24
N PHE A 161 19.47 17.54 1.30
CA PHE A 161 20.47 18.01 2.26
C PHE A 161 21.84 18.28 1.59
N LYS A 162 22.22 17.41 0.66
CA LYS A 162 23.38 17.55 -0.22
C LYS A 162 23.02 16.93 -1.56
N GLU A 163 23.50 17.51 -2.66
CA GLU A 163 23.44 16.86 -3.97
C GLU A 163 24.21 15.54 -3.89
N GLN A 164 23.49 14.42 -3.94
CA GLN A 164 24.13 13.10 -3.91
C GLN A 164 24.76 12.82 -5.27
N VAL A 165 26.09 12.92 -5.34
CA VAL A 165 26.86 12.57 -6.54
C VAL A 165 26.93 11.04 -6.69
N ASP A 166 27.11 10.31 -5.58
CA ASP A 166 27.20 8.84 -5.58
C ASP A 166 26.64 8.23 -4.28
N LYS A 167 25.90 7.12 -4.40
CA LYS A 167 25.39 6.31 -3.25
C LYS A 167 26.49 5.80 -2.32
N GLU A 168 27.72 5.71 -2.83
CA GLU A 168 28.89 5.27 -2.05
C GLU A 168 29.39 6.33 -1.07
N THR A 169 28.89 7.57 -1.11
CA THR A 169 29.35 8.65 -0.23
C THR A 169 28.42 8.84 0.96
N CYS A 170 29.00 9.03 2.14
CA CYS A 170 28.24 9.31 3.35
C CYS A 170 27.64 10.71 3.30
N ILE A 171 26.32 10.82 3.36
CA ILE A 171 25.59 12.10 3.34
C ILE A 171 26.02 13.05 4.48
N LEU A 172 26.45 12.51 5.63
CA LEU A 172 26.89 13.31 6.78
C LEU A 172 28.27 13.94 6.55
N CYS A 173 29.30 13.12 6.31
CA CYS A 173 30.69 13.57 6.23
C CYS A 173 31.28 13.70 4.82
N GLY A 174 30.58 13.26 3.77
CA GLY A 174 31.05 13.27 2.38
C GLY A 174 32.12 12.22 2.03
N LYS A 175 32.56 11.39 2.98
CA LYS A 175 33.56 10.34 2.76
C LYS A 175 32.92 9.05 2.22
N ARG A 176 33.68 8.18 1.56
CA ARG A 176 33.15 6.94 1.00
C ARG A 176 32.79 5.91 2.09
N ARG A 177 31.63 5.26 1.97
CA ARG A 177 31.19 4.13 2.78
C ARG A 177 31.77 2.81 2.22
N GLY A 178 31.93 1.80 3.08
CA GLY A 178 32.28 0.44 2.68
C GLY A 178 33.78 0.13 2.49
N HIS A 179 34.06 -1.14 2.19
CA HIS A 179 35.41 -1.72 2.14
C HIS A 179 36.26 -1.32 0.92
N LEU A 180 35.65 -0.70 -0.09
CA LEU A 180 36.33 -0.26 -1.32
C LEU A 180 36.98 1.13 -1.19
N ALA A 181 36.76 1.83 -0.07
CA ALA A 181 37.38 3.11 0.21
C ALA A 181 38.86 2.94 0.65
N SER A 182 39.76 3.76 0.10
CA SER A 182 41.12 3.91 0.64
C SER A 182 41.07 4.23 2.14
N ARG A 183 41.97 3.66 2.95
CA ARG A 183 41.99 3.81 4.43
C ARG A 183 41.90 5.25 4.93
N ARG A 184 42.31 6.24 4.12
CA ARG A 184 42.26 7.68 4.46
C ARG A 184 40.90 8.34 4.15
N ASN A 185 40.12 7.78 3.23
CA ASN A 185 38.85 8.34 2.74
C ASN A 185 37.61 7.51 3.14
N ILE A 186 37.76 6.61 4.12
CA ILE A 186 36.65 5.83 4.65
C ILE A 186 35.83 6.65 5.64
N CYS A 187 34.51 6.57 5.53
CA CYS A 187 33.55 7.14 6.47
C CYS A 187 33.70 6.47 7.86
N ARG A 188 33.68 7.29 8.91
CA ARG A 188 33.70 6.85 10.32
C ARG A 188 32.54 7.46 11.14
N CYS A 189 31.51 7.98 10.47
CA CYS A 189 30.29 8.40 11.14
C CYS A 189 29.65 7.18 11.78
N ARG A 190 29.45 7.25 13.10
CA ARG A 190 28.63 6.29 13.86
C ARG A 190 27.20 6.78 13.87
N SER A 191 26.24 5.92 14.21
CA SER A 191 24.88 6.38 14.41
C SER A 191 24.75 7.37 15.57
N MET A 192 23.63 8.08 15.56
CA MET A 192 23.22 8.96 16.64
C MET A 192 23.09 8.22 17.98
N LEU A 193 22.73 6.93 17.95
CA LEU A 193 22.53 6.06 19.12
C LEU A 193 23.81 5.84 19.92
N GLU A 194 24.98 6.04 19.33
CA GLU A 194 26.30 5.89 19.98
C GLU A 194 27.04 7.22 20.12
N CYS A 195 26.38 8.34 19.78
CA CYS A 195 27.01 9.65 19.75
C CYS A 195 26.66 10.44 21.02
N ALA A 196 27.61 10.53 21.97
CA ALA A 196 27.43 11.28 23.22
C ALA A 196 27.01 12.75 23.00
N ALA A 197 27.55 13.41 21.97
CA ALA A 197 27.15 14.78 21.62
C ALA A 197 25.68 14.86 21.16
N CYS A 198 25.19 13.83 20.46
CA CYS A 198 23.79 13.79 20.06
C CYS A 198 22.86 13.49 21.21
N ASP A 199 23.31 12.70 22.19
CA ASP A 199 22.56 12.40 23.40
C ASP A 199 22.35 13.69 24.21
N ILE A 200 23.43 14.46 24.44
CA ILE A 200 23.36 15.79 25.06
C ILE A 200 22.41 16.72 24.30
N ASP A 201 22.55 16.82 22.98
CA ASP A 201 21.67 17.64 22.15
C ASP A 201 20.18 17.23 22.28
N THR A 202 19.90 15.93 22.45
CA THR A 202 18.54 15.40 22.61
C THR A 202 17.99 15.74 23.98
N TRP A 203 18.79 15.55 25.03
CA TRP A 203 18.44 15.96 26.39
C TRP A 203 18.14 17.47 26.46
N ILE A 204 18.97 18.33 25.84
CA ILE A 204 18.72 19.77 25.77
C ILE A 204 17.40 20.08 25.05
N LYS A 205 17.11 19.38 23.94
CA LYS A 205 15.86 19.54 23.19
C LYS A 205 14.63 19.18 24.02
N GLU A 206 14.72 18.13 24.82
CA GLU A 206 13.64 17.68 25.72
C GLU A 206 13.42 18.65 26.87
N GLU A 207 14.49 19.10 27.52
CA GLU A 207 14.42 20.09 28.61
C GLU A 207 13.86 21.43 28.12
N CYS A 208 14.21 21.81 26.89
CA CYS A 208 13.74 23.04 26.24
C CYS A 208 12.46 22.83 25.40
N ARG A 209 11.67 21.77 25.60
CA ARG A 209 10.49 21.46 24.75
C ARG A 209 9.47 22.61 24.66
N ASN A 210 9.38 23.44 25.69
CA ASN A 210 8.49 24.60 25.73
C ASN A 210 8.99 25.81 24.92
N ARG A 211 10.24 25.77 24.45
CA ARG A 211 10.83 26.81 23.60
C ARG A 211 10.61 26.49 22.13
N PRO A 212 10.54 27.52 21.27
CA PRO A 212 10.44 27.31 19.83
C PRO A 212 11.64 26.52 19.31
N SER A 213 11.37 25.47 18.52
CA SER A 213 12.41 24.62 17.94
C SER A 213 13.37 25.37 17.00
N THR A 214 13.00 26.57 16.53
CA THR A 214 13.86 27.48 15.75
C THR A 214 15.07 28.02 16.51
N THR A 215 15.06 27.96 17.84
CA THR A 215 16.17 28.49 18.67
C THR A 215 17.21 27.45 19.08
N LEU A 216 16.95 26.16 18.80
CA LEU A 216 17.82 25.08 19.26
C LEU A 216 18.89 24.79 18.19
N VAL A 217 20.14 25.12 18.52
CA VAL A 217 21.29 24.81 17.68
C VAL A 217 21.90 23.49 18.16
N TYR A 218 22.00 22.52 17.26
CA TYR A 218 22.66 21.24 17.55
C TYR A 218 24.17 21.43 17.71
N GLY A 219 24.73 21.00 18.85
CA GLY A 219 26.16 21.06 19.14
C GLY A 219 26.98 19.96 18.48
N CYS A 220 26.34 18.87 18.05
CA CYS A 220 27.04 17.75 17.42
C CYS A 220 27.64 18.13 16.04
N GLN A 221 28.97 18.02 15.92
CA GLN A 221 29.71 18.36 14.70
C GLN A 221 29.42 17.41 13.51
N ILE A 222 29.01 16.17 13.78
CA ILE A 222 28.79 15.16 12.74
C ILE A 222 27.33 15.13 12.29
N HIS A 223 26.40 15.13 13.25
CA HIS A 223 24.97 14.95 12.98
C HIS A 223 24.18 16.25 13.03
N GLY A 224 24.68 17.30 13.69
CA GLY A 224 23.90 18.49 14.01
C GLY A 224 23.32 19.19 12.80
N ALA A 225 24.11 19.33 11.71
CA ALA A 225 23.64 19.92 10.46
C ALA A 225 22.50 19.12 9.82
N TYR A 226 22.62 17.78 9.79
CA TYR A 226 21.57 16.93 9.24
C TYR A 226 20.32 16.90 10.13
N ARG A 227 20.49 16.93 11.46
CA ARG A 227 19.37 17.04 12.41
C ARG A 227 18.62 18.36 12.26
N ALA A 228 19.33 19.48 12.10
CA ALA A 228 18.72 20.78 11.83
C ALA A 228 17.92 20.76 10.53
N TYR A 229 18.50 20.19 9.47
CA TYR A 229 17.81 19.98 8.20
C TYR A 229 16.56 19.10 8.33
N ALA A 230 16.65 17.97 9.04
CA ALA A 230 15.53 17.05 9.23
C ALA A 230 14.38 17.70 10.03
N ASP A 231 14.71 18.46 11.08
CA ASP A 231 13.71 19.22 11.85
C ASP A 231 13.03 20.28 10.99
N GLU A 232 13.78 21.05 10.20
CA GLU A 232 13.21 22.03 9.29
C GLU A 232 12.32 21.37 8.23
N MET A 233 12.78 20.24 7.67
CA MET A 233 12.03 19.49 6.68
C MET A 233 10.72 18.97 7.26
N SER A 234 10.73 18.44 8.50
CA SER A 234 9.54 17.89 9.16
C SER A 234 8.38 18.90 9.28
N ARG A 235 8.67 20.20 9.31
CA ARG A 235 7.64 21.26 9.30
C ARG A 235 6.86 21.32 8.00
N SER A 236 7.43 20.83 6.90
CA SER A 236 6.77 20.78 5.59
C SER A 236 5.72 19.67 5.48
N LEU A 237 5.70 18.70 6.41
CA LEU A 237 4.76 17.58 6.38
C LEU A 237 3.30 18.03 6.45
N LEU A 238 2.99 18.97 7.34
CA LEU A 238 1.61 19.44 7.54
C LEU A 238 1.08 20.23 6.33
N PRO A 239 1.81 21.20 5.75
CA PRO A 239 1.43 21.83 4.49
C PRO A 239 1.26 20.86 3.33
N ILE A 240 2.13 19.85 3.20
CA ILE A 240 2.01 18.80 2.18
C ILE A 240 0.70 18.04 2.38
N ALA A 241 0.40 17.60 3.59
CA ALA A 241 -0.84 16.88 3.88
C ALA A 241 -2.09 17.70 3.53
N PHE A 242 -2.11 19.00 3.86
CA PHE A 242 -3.20 19.87 3.45
C PHE A 242 -3.31 20.03 1.92
N THR A 243 -2.17 20.11 1.23
CA THR A 243 -2.15 20.19 -0.24
C THR A 243 -2.68 18.91 -0.89
N VAL A 244 -2.29 17.75 -0.35
CA VAL A 244 -2.81 16.44 -0.76
C VAL A 244 -4.33 16.40 -0.58
N ILE A 245 -4.84 16.75 0.61
CA ILE A 245 -6.28 16.79 0.89
C ILE A 245 -7.01 17.71 -0.11
N ALA A 246 -6.50 18.93 -0.30
CA ALA A 246 -7.08 19.92 -1.21
C ALA A 246 -7.09 19.43 -2.67
N SER A 247 -6.11 18.63 -3.07
CA SER A 247 -6.02 18.08 -4.43
C SER A 247 -6.86 16.82 -4.64
N MET A 248 -6.94 15.94 -3.64
CA MET A 248 -7.65 14.67 -3.74
C MET A 248 -9.17 14.87 -3.85
N VAL A 249 -9.75 15.80 -3.09
CA VAL A 249 -11.21 16.01 -3.08
C VAL A 249 -11.76 16.38 -4.48
N PRO A 250 -11.21 17.37 -5.21
CA PRO A 250 -11.64 17.66 -6.58
C PRO A 250 -11.41 16.49 -7.54
N LEU A 251 -10.28 15.77 -7.42
CA LEU A 251 -9.99 14.61 -8.26
C LEU A 251 -11.06 13.52 -8.07
N PHE A 252 -11.43 13.20 -6.83
CA PHE A 252 -12.50 12.24 -6.57
C PHE A 252 -13.85 12.66 -7.13
N ILE A 253 -14.18 13.96 -7.10
CA ILE A 253 -15.42 14.47 -7.70
C ILE A 253 -15.39 14.31 -9.23
N ILE A 254 -14.27 14.66 -9.87
CA ILE A 254 -14.11 14.55 -11.34
C ILE A 254 -14.16 13.09 -11.80
N PHE A 255 -13.56 12.17 -11.05
CA PHE A 255 -13.49 10.75 -11.40
C PHE A 255 -14.57 9.88 -10.74
N SER A 256 -15.62 10.49 -10.17
CA SER A 256 -16.65 9.81 -9.35
C SER A 256 -17.48 8.74 -10.09
N GLU A 257 -17.57 8.80 -11.42
CA GLU A 257 -18.53 8.02 -12.21
C GLU A 257 -17.90 6.85 -13.02
N ILE A 258 -16.63 6.52 -12.82
CA ILE A 258 -15.88 5.85 -13.90
C ILE A 258 -15.34 4.46 -13.52
N VAL A 259 -16.01 3.41 -14.02
CA VAL A 259 -15.50 2.02 -14.10
C VAL A 259 -14.15 1.94 -14.84
N MET A 260 -13.88 2.87 -15.77
CA MET A 260 -12.58 3.03 -16.40
C MET A 260 -11.46 3.47 -15.45
N ALA A 261 -11.74 4.15 -14.33
CA ALA A 261 -10.72 4.66 -13.43
C ALA A 261 -10.09 3.52 -12.63
N ASP A 262 -10.93 2.62 -12.09
CA ASP A 262 -10.46 1.40 -11.45
C ASP A 262 -9.70 0.52 -12.45
N PHE A 263 -10.23 0.33 -13.67
CA PHE A 263 -9.57 -0.49 -14.67
C PHE A 263 -8.22 0.09 -15.16
N LEU A 264 -8.16 1.39 -15.46
CA LEU A 264 -6.92 2.07 -15.84
C LEU A 264 -5.90 2.01 -14.70
N PHE A 265 -6.35 2.20 -13.45
CA PHE A 265 -5.53 2.01 -12.27
C PHE A 265 -4.95 0.60 -12.23
N TYR A 266 -5.77 -0.43 -12.37
CA TYR A 266 -5.27 -1.80 -12.34
C TYR A 266 -4.35 -2.12 -13.53
N CYS A 267 -4.62 -1.65 -14.75
CA CYS A 267 -3.70 -1.88 -15.88
C CYS A 267 -2.36 -1.16 -15.74
N LEU A 268 -2.33 0.02 -15.12
CA LEU A 268 -1.11 0.77 -14.85
C LEU A 268 -0.30 0.14 -13.70
N CYS A 269 -1.01 -0.32 -12.67
CA CYS A 269 -0.42 -0.82 -11.44
C CYS A 269 -0.03 -2.30 -11.49
N THR A 270 -0.74 -3.12 -12.25
CA THR A 270 -0.50 -4.58 -12.28
C THR A 270 0.89 -4.97 -12.79
N PRO A 271 1.42 -4.38 -13.87
CA PRO A 271 2.77 -4.68 -14.33
C PRO A 271 3.85 -4.27 -13.31
N PHE A 272 3.54 -3.31 -12.43
CA PHE A 272 4.47 -2.86 -11.41
C PHE A 272 4.77 -3.96 -10.40
N VAL A 273 3.83 -4.87 -10.10
CA VAL A 273 4.08 -6.00 -9.18
C VAL A 273 5.25 -6.85 -9.66
N GLY A 274 5.26 -7.21 -10.95
CA GLY A 274 6.36 -7.97 -11.52
C GLY A 274 7.68 -7.20 -11.49
N CYS A 275 7.65 -5.93 -11.87
CA CYS A 275 8.83 -5.06 -11.85
C CYS A 275 9.40 -4.90 -10.43
N PHE A 276 8.52 -4.72 -9.44
CA PHE A 276 8.86 -4.58 -8.03
C PHE A 276 9.49 -5.87 -7.49
N CYS A 277 8.87 -7.03 -7.70
CA CYS A 277 9.43 -8.31 -7.30
C CYS A 277 10.80 -8.56 -7.92
N LEU A 278 10.98 -8.27 -9.21
CA LEU A 278 12.27 -8.42 -9.88
C LEU A 278 13.31 -7.45 -9.31
N SER A 279 12.93 -6.23 -8.92
CA SER A 279 13.85 -5.26 -8.32
C SER A 279 14.42 -5.70 -6.98
N ILE A 280 13.67 -6.52 -6.22
CA ILE A 280 14.10 -7.08 -4.94
C ILE A 280 14.91 -8.37 -5.16
N LEU A 281 14.44 -9.24 -6.05
CA LEU A 281 14.96 -10.60 -6.18
C LEU A 281 16.09 -10.75 -7.18
N TRP A 282 16.22 -9.84 -8.14
CA TRP A 282 17.15 -9.99 -9.26
C TRP A 282 18.21 -8.90 -9.30
N ASP A 283 19.39 -9.24 -8.80
CA ASP A 283 20.61 -8.41 -8.76
C ASP A 283 21.07 -7.89 -10.14
N ARG A 284 20.77 -8.62 -11.23
CA ARG A 284 21.13 -8.24 -12.60
C ARG A 284 20.15 -7.24 -13.23
N LEU A 285 19.00 -6.97 -12.61
CA LEU A 285 18.00 -6.09 -13.19
C LEU A 285 18.55 -4.67 -13.32
N SER A 286 18.54 -4.13 -14.55
CA SER A 286 18.99 -2.76 -14.80
C SER A 286 17.80 -1.79 -14.75
N LYS A 287 18.06 -0.54 -14.35
CA LYS A 287 17.04 0.53 -14.31
C LYS A 287 16.37 0.73 -15.66
N THR A 288 17.15 0.67 -16.75
CA THR A 288 16.65 0.81 -18.12
C THR A 288 15.76 -0.35 -18.52
N ALA A 289 16.15 -1.60 -18.21
CA ALA A 289 15.33 -2.77 -18.48
C ALA A 289 14.01 -2.75 -17.71
N LEU A 290 14.03 -2.33 -16.44
CA LEU A 290 12.83 -2.18 -15.62
C LEU A 290 11.88 -1.14 -16.21
N LEU A 291 12.36 0.07 -16.53
CA LEU A 291 11.51 1.14 -17.05
C LEU A 291 10.91 0.79 -18.42
N ILE A 292 11.75 0.33 -19.36
CA ILE A 292 11.27 -0.05 -20.69
C ILE A 292 10.29 -1.21 -20.58
N GLY A 293 10.62 -2.24 -19.79
CA GLY A 293 9.76 -3.41 -19.61
C GLY A 293 8.41 -3.04 -19.00
N TYR A 294 8.39 -2.14 -18.00
CA TYR A 294 7.17 -1.63 -17.38
C TYR A 294 6.27 -0.89 -18.38
N PHE A 295 6.79 0.14 -19.06
CA PHE A 295 5.97 0.95 -19.97
C PHE A 295 5.47 0.16 -21.18
N VAL A 296 6.28 -0.77 -21.70
CA VAL A 296 5.86 -1.66 -22.78
C VAL A 296 4.78 -2.63 -22.29
N ALA A 297 4.89 -3.17 -21.07
CA ALA A 297 3.87 -4.05 -20.49
C ALA A 297 2.53 -3.32 -20.32
N VAL A 298 2.55 -2.10 -19.79
CA VAL A 298 1.37 -1.24 -19.65
C VAL A 298 0.74 -0.95 -21.01
N GLY A 299 1.53 -0.55 -22.01
CA GLY A 299 1.02 -0.27 -23.35
C GLY A 299 0.40 -1.52 -24.00
N ALA A 300 1.04 -2.68 -23.86
CA ALA A 300 0.55 -3.94 -24.39
C ALA A 300 -0.74 -4.40 -23.70
N SER A 301 -0.85 -4.27 -22.37
CA SER A 301 -2.07 -4.66 -21.66
C SER A 301 -3.25 -3.74 -21.97
N LEU A 302 -3.03 -2.43 -22.05
CA LEU A 302 -4.06 -1.45 -22.40
C LEU A 302 -4.56 -1.64 -23.84
N THR A 303 -3.64 -1.89 -24.78
CA THR A 303 -4.02 -2.15 -26.18
C THR A 303 -4.77 -3.47 -26.31
N LEU A 304 -4.31 -4.54 -25.65
CA LEU A 304 -5.00 -5.83 -25.64
C LEU A 304 -6.42 -5.69 -25.08
N TRP A 305 -6.58 -5.01 -23.95
CA TRP A 305 -7.89 -4.76 -23.37
C TRP A 305 -8.80 -3.98 -24.31
N PHE A 306 -8.30 -2.87 -24.89
CA PHE A 306 -9.09 -2.04 -25.79
C PHE A 306 -9.55 -2.83 -27.03
N VAL A 307 -8.68 -3.68 -27.58
CA VAL A 307 -9.03 -4.56 -28.70
C VAL A 307 -10.07 -5.58 -28.30
N LEU A 308 -9.88 -6.30 -27.19
CA LEU A 308 -10.83 -7.31 -26.73
C LEU A 308 -12.20 -6.71 -26.39
N ASN A 309 -12.22 -5.54 -25.73
CA ASN A 309 -13.46 -4.88 -25.36
C ASN A 309 -14.29 -4.43 -26.57
N ASN A 310 -13.64 -4.08 -27.69
CA ASN A 310 -14.33 -3.58 -28.88
C ASN A 310 -14.56 -4.65 -29.97
N ALA A 311 -13.70 -5.68 -30.04
CA ALA A 311 -13.69 -6.64 -31.15
C ALA A 311 -14.14 -8.05 -30.75
N SER A 312 -14.24 -8.38 -29.47
CA SER A 312 -14.66 -9.71 -29.01
C SER A 312 -16.08 -9.71 -28.45
N SER A 313 -16.76 -10.85 -28.53
CA SER A 313 -18.05 -11.07 -27.86
C SER A 313 -17.91 -11.54 -26.41
N LEU A 314 -16.72 -11.39 -25.82
CA LEU A 314 -16.44 -11.83 -24.45
C LEU A 314 -17.16 -10.95 -23.43
N CYS A 315 -17.46 -11.53 -22.26
CA CYS A 315 -18.03 -10.76 -21.17
C CYS A 315 -17.00 -9.75 -20.64
N SER A 316 -17.46 -8.57 -20.18
CA SER A 316 -16.59 -7.52 -19.63
C SER A 316 -15.64 -8.03 -18.54
N LYS A 317 -16.08 -8.98 -17.71
CA LYS A 317 -15.26 -9.57 -16.64
C LYS A 317 -14.12 -10.45 -17.18
N GLU A 318 -14.37 -11.20 -18.25
CA GLU A 318 -13.36 -12.06 -18.89
C GLU A 318 -12.30 -11.20 -19.58
N VAL A 319 -12.73 -10.15 -20.27
CA VAL A 319 -11.84 -9.16 -20.90
C VAL A 319 -10.93 -8.49 -19.85
N GLN A 320 -11.48 -8.14 -18.68
CA GLN A 320 -10.71 -7.59 -17.57
C GLN A 320 -9.68 -8.59 -17.05
N LEU A 321 -10.08 -9.84 -16.79
CA LEU A 321 -9.18 -10.88 -16.29
C LEU A 321 -8.01 -11.14 -17.25
N VAL A 322 -8.28 -11.19 -18.56
CA VAL A 322 -7.24 -11.36 -19.59
C VAL A 322 -6.29 -10.17 -19.61
N GLY A 323 -6.82 -8.94 -19.55
CA GLY A 323 -6.00 -7.73 -19.48
C GLY A 323 -5.08 -7.69 -18.26
N LEU A 324 -5.60 -8.04 -17.07
CA LEU A 324 -4.83 -8.11 -15.83
C LEU A 324 -3.79 -9.22 -15.85
N GLY A 325 -4.15 -10.41 -16.35
CA GLY A 325 -3.20 -11.52 -16.52
C GLY A 325 -2.04 -11.14 -17.44
N ALA A 326 -2.35 -10.52 -18.59
CA ALA A 326 -1.32 -10.04 -19.52
C ALA A 326 -0.45 -8.94 -18.89
N ALA A 327 -1.04 -8.01 -18.15
CA ALA A 327 -0.33 -6.96 -17.43
C ALA A 327 0.65 -7.54 -16.40
N LEU A 328 0.21 -8.51 -15.59
CA LEU A 328 1.03 -9.17 -14.58
C LEU A 328 2.19 -9.93 -15.21
N ILE A 329 1.89 -10.78 -16.20
CA ILE A 329 2.91 -11.57 -16.92
C ILE A 329 3.90 -10.63 -17.62
N GLY A 330 3.41 -9.58 -18.28
CA GLY A 330 4.23 -8.57 -18.94
C GLY A 330 5.21 -7.88 -17.98
N GLY A 331 4.76 -7.56 -16.77
CA GLY A 331 5.59 -6.98 -15.71
C GLY A 331 6.77 -7.85 -15.26
N PHE A 332 6.66 -9.18 -15.35
CA PHE A 332 7.78 -10.08 -15.10
C PHE A 332 8.60 -10.34 -16.37
N LEU A 333 7.92 -10.67 -17.47
CA LEU A 333 8.56 -11.20 -18.68
C LEU A 333 9.39 -10.14 -19.42
N LEU A 334 8.85 -8.93 -19.60
CA LEU A 334 9.52 -7.91 -20.41
C LEU A 334 10.81 -7.39 -19.78
N PRO A 335 10.83 -6.97 -18.49
CA PRO A 335 12.09 -6.59 -17.83
C PRO A 335 13.11 -7.74 -17.80
N ALA A 336 12.64 -8.98 -17.62
CA ALA A 336 13.48 -10.17 -17.61
C ALA A 336 14.18 -10.39 -18.96
N LEU A 337 13.42 -10.36 -20.05
CA LEU A 337 13.95 -10.57 -21.40
C LEU A 337 14.96 -9.48 -21.78
N ILE A 338 14.66 -8.22 -21.48
CA ILE A 338 15.57 -7.09 -21.75
C ILE A 338 16.85 -7.27 -20.93
N THR A 339 16.73 -7.64 -19.65
CA THR A 339 17.88 -7.87 -18.77
C THR A 339 18.77 -9.01 -19.25
N LEU A 340 18.19 -10.13 -19.67
CA LEU A 340 18.93 -11.27 -20.18
C LEU A 340 19.67 -10.95 -21.48
N ARG A 341 19.11 -10.09 -22.33
CA ARG A 341 19.73 -9.70 -23.60
C ARG A 341 20.83 -8.65 -23.44
N TYR A 342 20.62 -7.65 -22.59
CA TYR A 342 21.48 -6.46 -22.55
C TYR A 342 22.39 -6.38 -21.32
N THR A 343 22.05 -7.05 -20.21
CA THR A 343 22.81 -6.93 -18.97
C THR A 343 23.71 -8.15 -18.77
N LYS A 344 25.03 -7.91 -18.70
CA LYS A 344 26.01 -8.96 -18.39
C LYS A 344 25.82 -9.47 -16.96
N PRO A 345 26.14 -10.75 -16.67
CA PRO A 345 26.13 -11.27 -15.31
C PRO A 345 27.11 -10.49 -14.42
N LEU A 346 26.68 -10.17 -13.20
CA LEU A 346 27.51 -9.48 -12.22
C LEU A 346 28.49 -10.46 -11.58
N SER A 347 29.64 -9.94 -11.15
CA SER A 347 30.55 -10.70 -10.28
C SER A 347 29.90 -10.91 -8.90
N PRO A 348 30.19 -12.03 -8.20
CA PRO A 348 29.54 -12.36 -6.93
C PRO A 348 29.74 -11.30 -5.84
N LYS A 349 30.88 -10.60 -5.86
CA LYS A 349 31.16 -9.50 -4.92
C LYS A 349 30.23 -8.31 -5.14
N VAL A 350 29.96 -7.96 -6.39
CA VAL A 350 29.07 -6.83 -6.72
C VAL A 350 27.62 -7.22 -6.47
N ALA A 351 27.22 -8.45 -6.80
CA ALA A 351 25.89 -8.98 -6.50
C ALA A 351 25.56 -8.91 -5.00
N SER A 352 26.51 -9.34 -4.15
CA SER A 352 26.36 -9.23 -2.69
C SER A 352 26.20 -7.78 -2.23
N SER A 353 26.95 -6.84 -2.82
CA SER A 353 26.84 -5.41 -2.50
C SER A 353 25.46 -4.86 -2.87
N VAL A 354 24.90 -5.27 -4.01
CA VAL A 354 23.55 -4.87 -4.44
C VAL A 354 22.51 -5.39 -3.44
N TRP A 355 22.63 -6.63 -2.97
CA TRP A 355 21.75 -7.16 -1.93
C TRP A 355 21.87 -6.31 -0.67
N CYS A 356 23.08 -6.06 -0.15
CA CYS A 356 23.24 -5.23 1.05
C CYS A 356 22.54 -3.86 0.94
N CYS A 357 22.56 -3.22 -0.23
CA CYS A 357 21.84 -1.97 -0.44
C CYS A 357 20.30 -2.08 -0.33
N VAL A 358 19.70 -3.25 -0.59
CA VAL A 358 18.24 -3.47 -0.42
C VAL A 358 17.87 -3.56 1.07
N GLN A 359 18.82 -3.88 1.95
CA GLN A 359 18.61 -3.95 3.40
C GLN A 359 18.82 -2.59 4.09
N GLU A 360 19.45 -1.64 3.41
CA GLU A 360 19.73 -0.31 3.93
C GLU A 360 18.49 0.59 3.74
N ILE A 361 17.55 0.54 4.69
CA ILE A 361 16.61 1.65 4.88
C ILE A 361 17.44 2.82 5.43
N ASP A 362 17.91 3.65 4.49
CA ASP A 362 18.94 4.68 4.69
C ASP A 362 18.44 5.86 5.53
N ASN A 363 18.30 5.65 6.85
CA ASN A 363 18.28 6.76 7.80
C ASN A 363 19.73 7.01 8.27
N PRO A 364 20.37 8.11 7.83
CA PRO A 364 21.77 8.37 8.15
C PRO A 364 22.01 8.68 9.63
N LEU A 365 20.96 9.00 10.40
CA LEU A 365 21.06 9.22 11.86
C LEU A 365 20.91 7.91 12.63
N MET A 366 19.93 7.09 12.26
CA MET A 366 19.58 5.86 12.95
C MET A 366 19.39 4.73 11.93
N PRO A 367 20.49 4.11 11.46
CA PRO A 367 20.42 3.03 10.48
C PRO A 367 19.51 1.91 10.98
N TRP A 368 18.58 1.47 10.14
CA TRP A 368 17.57 0.47 10.50
C TRP A 368 18.15 -0.81 11.13
N PRO A 369 19.27 -1.39 10.64
CA PRO A 369 19.88 -2.54 11.29
C PRO A 369 20.30 -2.25 12.72
N GLU A 370 20.88 -1.09 13.02
CA GLU A 370 21.37 -0.75 14.37
C GLU A 370 20.23 -0.52 15.37
N VAL A 371 19.08 -0.07 14.90
CA VAL A 371 17.88 0.14 15.74
C VAL A 371 17.28 -1.19 16.20
N PHE A 372 17.32 -2.23 15.35
CA PHE A 372 16.62 -3.50 15.58
C PHE A 372 17.54 -4.72 15.78
N SER A 373 18.86 -4.58 15.62
CA SER A 373 19.84 -5.64 15.91
C SER A 373 20.31 -5.68 17.36
N ARG A 374 19.94 -4.67 18.16
CA ARG A 374 20.16 -4.62 19.60
C ARG A 374 18.94 -5.17 20.31
#